data_AF-A0A068R0I0-F1
#
_entry.id   AF-A0A068R0I0-F1
#
_cell.length_a   1.000
_cell.length_b   1.000
_cell.length_c   1.000
_cell.angle_alpha   90.00
_cell.angle_beta   90.00
_cell.angle_gamma   90.00
#
_symmetry.space_group_name_H-M   'P 1'
#
loop_
_entity.id
_entity.type
_entity.pdbx_description
1 polymer ?
#
loop_
_entity_poly.entity_id
_entity_poly.type
_entity_poly.pdbx_seq_one_letter_code
_entity_poly.pdbx_strand_id
1 'polypeptide(L)' 'MKIFIFAAIERSNMKQTRPIKIKCVAENYHHAKSILAGEYITTWAGQIINRN' A
#
# COMPACT_ATOMS: atom_id res chain seq x y z
N MET A 1 12.45 10.26 0.52
CA MET A 1 11.17 9.52 0.37
C MET A 1 11.45 8.03 0.28
N LYS A 2 10.61 7.20 0.92
CA LYS A 2 10.69 5.74 0.91
C LYS A 2 9.57 5.18 0.04
N ILE A 3 9.79 3.98 -0.52
CA ILE A 3 8.76 3.26 -1.29
C ILE A 3 8.28 2.08 -0.46
N PHE A 4 6.97 1.99 -0.24
CA PHE A 4 6.30 0.93 0.49
C PHE A 4 5.48 0.06 -0.47
N ILE A 5 5.43 -1.24 -0.19
CA ILE A 5 4.61 -2.20 -0.94
C ILE A 5 3.54 -2.77 -0.02
N PHE A 6 2.31 -2.81 -0.54
CA PHE A 6 1.15 -3.38 0.14
C PHE A 6 0.47 -4.41 -0.74
N ALA A 7 -0.10 -5.43 -0.09
CA ALA A 7 -1.16 -6.25 -0.68
C ALA A 7 -2.49 -5.62 -0.25
N ALA A 8 -3.33 -5.26 -1.22
CA ALA A 8 -4.48 -4.40 -0.96
C ALA A 8 -5.74 -4.81 -1.75
N ILE A 9 -6.91 -4.64 -1.15
CA ILE A 9 -8.22 -4.77 -1.80
C ILE A 9 -8.83 -3.37 -1.91
N GLU A 10 -9.33 -3.01 -3.08
CA GLU A 10 -10.02 -1.74 -3.29
C GLU A 10 -11.37 -1.74 -2.56
N ARG A 11 -11.60 -0.73 -1.72
CA ARG A 11 -12.79 -0.68 -0.83
C ARG A 11 -14.11 -0.64 -1.58
N SER A 12 -14.13 0.04 -2.72
CA SER A 12 -15.31 0.16 -3.59
C SER A 12 -15.59 -1.11 -4.39
N ASN A 13 -14.60 -2.02 -4.50
CA ASN A 13 -14.66 -3.15 -5.40
C ASN A 13 -15.03 -4.45 -4.67
N MET A 14 -16.33 -4.65 -4.47
CA MET A 14 -16.88 -5.86 -3.85
C MET A 14 -16.67 -7.14 -4.68
N LYS A 15 -16.23 -7.03 -5.94
CA LYS A 15 -15.96 -8.18 -6.83
C LYS A 15 -14.50 -8.62 -6.80
N GLN A 16 -13.61 -7.85 -6.15
CA GLN A 16 -12.20 -8.19 -6.07
C GLN A 16 -11.99 -9.35 -5.09
N THR A 17 -11.64 -10.52 -5.64
CA THR A 17 -11.43 -11.75 -4.85
C THR A 17 -9.99 -11.95 -4.40
N ARG A 18 -9.03 -11.18 -4.94
CA ARG A 18 -7.60 -11.30 -4.63
C ARG A 18 -6.98 -9.92 -4.43
N PRO A 19 -6.09 -9.74 -3.45
CA PRO A 19 -5.40 -8.47 -3.26
C PRO A 19 -4.47 -8.16 -4.44
N ILE A 20 -4.32 -6.88 -4.74
CA ILE A 20 -3.36 -6.36 -5.72
C ILE A 20 -2.11 -5.82 -5.02
N LYS A 21 -0.99 -5.79 -5.75
CA LYS A 21 0.25 -5.18 -5.27
C LYS A 21 0.23 -3.67 -5.54
N ILE A 22 0.24 -2.86 -4.48
CA ILE A 22 0.28 -1.40 -4.58
C ILE A 22 1.64 -0.89 -4.12
N LYS A 23 2.22 0.02 -4.90
CA LYS A 23 3.42 0.77 -4.53
C LYS A 23 2.98 2.16 -4.06
N CYS A 24 3.39 2.55 -2.86
CA CYS A 24 3.11 3.87 -2.29
C CYS A 24 4.42 4.55 -1.91
N VAL A 25 4.61 5.80 -2.33
CA VAL A 25 5.79 6.59 -1.96
C VAL A 25 5.40 7.50 -0.81
N ALA A 26 6.08 7.36 0.32
CA ALA A 26 5.81 8.16 1.52
C ALA A 26 7.07 8.35 2.36
N GLU A 27 7.01 9.25 3.34
CA GLU A 27 8.14 9.51 4.24
C GLU A 27 8.35 8.38 5.25
N ASN A 28 7.25 7.77 5.69
CA ASN A 28 7.23 6.69 6.66
C ASN A 28 6.00 5.78 6.45
N TYR A 29 5.95 4.68 7.21
CA TYR A 29 4.90 3.68 7.11
C TYR A 29 3.51 4.22 7.47
N HIS A 30 3.40 5.05 8.51
CA HIS A 30 2.12 5.62 8.94
C HIS A 30 1.55 6.55 7.87
N HIS A 31 2.39 7.37 7.26
CA HIS A 31 2.02 8.23 6.14
C HIS A 31 1.56 7.38 4.94
N ALA A 32 2.30 6.34 4.54
CA ALA A 32 1.88 5.45 3.46
C ALA A 32 0.52 4.79 3.74
N LYS A 33 0.30 4.30 4.97
CA LYS A 33 -0.97 3.70 5.39
C LYS A 33 -2.10 4.72 5.35
N SER A 34 -1.86 5.96 5.77
CA SER A 34 -2.86 7.03 5.73
C SER A 34 -3.28 7.37 4.30
N ILE A 35 -2.33 7.45 3.36
CA ILE A 35 -2.61 7.69 1.94
C ILE A 35 -3.53 6.60 1.40
N LEU A 36 -3.24 5.34 1.70
CA LEU A 36 -3.98 4.20 1.15
C LEU A 36 -5.31 3.91 1.88
N ALA A 37 -5.50 4.37 3.12
CA ALA A 37 -6.63 3.98 3.96
C ALA A 37 -7.99 4.39 3.40
N GLY A 38 -8.07 5.47 2.61
CA GLY A 38 -9.30 5.96 2.01
C GLY A 38 -9.78 5.11 0.83
N GLU A 39 -8.85 4.55 0.05
CA GLU A 39 -9.16 3.83 -1.19
C GLU A 39 -9.08 2.30 -1.03
N TYR A 40 -8.24 1.83 -0.11
CA TYR A 40 -7.90 0.43 0.00
C TYR A 40 -8.03 -0.11 1.43
N ILE A 41 -8.29 -1.40 1.54
CA ILE A 41 -8.01 -2.22 2.71
C ILE A 41 -6.65 -2.86 2.47
N THR A 42 -5.65 -2.54 3.29
CA THR A 42 -4.25 -2.87 3.02
C THR A 42 -3.61 -3.71 4.12
N THR A 43 -2.79 -4.69 3.72
CA THR A 43 -1.81 -5.37 4.57
C THR A 43 -0.40 -5.01 4.12
N TRP A 44 0.47 -4.70 5.07
CA TRP A 44 1.87 -4.38 4.79
C TRP A 44 2.62 -5.59 4.25
N ALA A 45 3.31 -5.42 3.12
CA ALA A 45 4.10 -6.47 2.48
C ALA A 45 5.62 -6.19 2.53
N GLY A 46 6.03 -4.94 2.68
CA GLY A 46 7.45 -4.59 2.77
C GLY A 46 7.76 -3.12 2.49
N GLN A 47 9.04 -2.79 2.55
CA GLN A 47 9.60 -1.51 2.11
C GLN A 47 10.71 -1.78 1.09
N ILE A 48 10.70 -1.09 -0.04
CA ILE A 48 11.87 -1.05 -0.93
C ILE A 48 12.83 -0.03 -0.33
N ILE A 49 13.97 -0.52 0.12
CA ILE A 49 15.12 0.31 0.44
C ILE A 49 15.90 0.45 -0.85
N ASN A 50 15.85 1.63 -1.47
CA ASN A 50 16.75 1.91 -2.58
C ASN A 50 18.16 2.01 -1.98
N ARG A 51 18.97 0.96 -2.17
CA ARG A 51 20.39 0.95 -1.83
C ARG A 51 21.13 1.51 -3.04
N ASN A 52 21.09 2.83 -3.20
CA ASN A 52 22.17 3.53 -3.90
C ASN A 52 23.22 3.90 -2.84
#